data_AF-A0A946F8W3-F1
#
_entry.id   AF-A0A946F8W3-F1
#
_cell.length_a   1.000
_cell.length_b   1.000
_cell.length_c   1.000
_cell.angle_alpha   90.00
_cell.angle_beta   90.00
_cell.angle_gamma   90.00
#
_symmetry.space_group_name_H-M   'P 1'
#
loop_
_entity.id
_entity.type
_entity.pdbx_description
1 polymer ?
#
loop_
_entity_poly.entity_id
_entity_poly.type
_entity_poly.pdbx_seq_one_letter_code
_entity_poly.pdbx_strand_id
1 'polypeptide(L)' 'LVYMDPPYRLEVAADVLINLQAGGWFAPEALAVVELHRQAAFEAPEGFETIDDRHYGDTRLVSLRYGGS' A
#
# COMPACT_ATOMS: atom_id res chain seq x y z
N LEU A 1 -7.39 -5.44 7.69
CA LEU A 1 -6.66 -5.97 6.52
C LEU A 1 -7.31 -5.37 5.29
N VAL A 2 -6.56 -4.55 4.56
CA VAL A 2 -6.97 -4.02 3.25
C VAL A 2 -6.07 -4.65 2.20
N TYR A 3 -6.66 -5.31 1.20
CA TYR A 3 -5.95 -5.84 0.05
C TYR A 3 -6.31 -5.01 -1.17
N MET A 4 -5.31 -4.51 -1.88
CA MET A 4 -5.52 -3.76 -3.12
C MET A 4 -4.75 -4.42 -4.26
N ASP A 5 -5.50 -4.80 -5.28
CA ASP A 5 -5.00 -5.21 -6.60
C ASP A 5 -5.34 -4.10 -7.62
N PRO A 6 -4.71 -2.91 -7.52
CA PRO A 6 -4.85 -1.91 -8.56
C PRO A 6 -4.24 -2.47 -9.85
N PRO A 7 -4.75 -2.11 -11.04
CA PRO A 7 -4.17 -2.58 -12.29
C PRO A 7 -2.64 -2.37 -12.27
N TYR A 8 -1.87 -3.46 -12.30
CA TYR A 8 -0.42 -3.54 -12.01
C TYR A 8 0.49 -2.45 -12.59
N ARG A 9 0.03 -1.72 -13.61
CA ARG A 9 0.74 -0.67 -14.34
C ARG A 9 0.34 0.76 -13.95
N LEU A 10 -0.55 0.94 -13.00
CA LEU A 10 -0.99 2.26 -12.55
C LEU A 10 -0.30 2.64 -11.24
N GLU A 11 0.39 3.77 -11.23
CA GLU A 11 1.06 4.37 -10.07
C GLU A 11 0.05 5.02 -9.10
N VAL A 12 -1.11 4.40 -8.89
CA VAL A 12 -2.25 4.94 -8.12
C VAL A 12 -2.32 4.41 -6.70
N ALA A 13 -1.47 3.45 -6.33
CA ALA A 13 -1.56 2.77 -5.04
C ALA A 13 -1.42 3.73 -3.85
N ALA A 14 -0.51 4.72 -3.94
CA ALA A 14 -0.34 5.74 -2.91
C ALA A 14 -1.59 6.63 -2.78
N ASP A 15 -2.16 7.07 -3.91
CA ASP A 15 -3.38 7.88 -3.91
C ASP A 15 -4.57 7.14 -3.30
N VAL A 16 -4.71 5.84 -3.55
CA VAL A 16 -5.78 5.04 -2.97
C VAL A 16 -5.60 4.94 -1.44
N LEU A 17 -4.39 4.72 -0.95
CA LEU A 17 -4.10 4.70 0.50
C LEU A 17 -4.45 6.04 1.16
N ILE A 18 -4.06 7.16 0.55
CA ILE A 18 -4.36 8.51 1.04
C ILE A 18 -5.88 8.73 1.11
N ASN A 19 -6.63 8.35 0.07
CA ASN A 19 -8.08 8.51 0.05
C ASN A 19 -8.79 7.62 1.09
N LEU A 20 -8.31 6.39 1.28
CA LEU A 20 -8.84 5.48 2.31
C LEU A 20 -8.54 6.00 3.73
N GLN A 21 -7.35 6.56 3.95
CA GLN A 21 -6.98 7.23 5.19
C GLN A 21 -7.88 8.44 5.46
N ALA A 22 -8.05 9.33 4.47
CA ALA A 22 -8.92 10.50 4.59
C ALA A 22 -10.39 10.11 4.86
N GLY A 23 -10.84 8.96 4.34
CA GLY A 23 -12.16 8.41 4.60
C GLY A 23 -12.31 7.69 5.94
N GLY A 24 -11.25 7.57 6.76
CA GLY A 24 -11.29 6.89 8.05
C GLY A 24 -11.46 5.38 7.95
N TRP A 25 -11.04 4.76 6.84
CA TRP A 25 -11.22 3.32 6.60
C TRP A 25 -10.19 2.44 7.32
N PHE A 26 -9.14 3.03 7.88
CA PHE A 26 -8.11 2.30 8.63
C PHE A 26 -8.37 2.39 10.13
N ALA A 27 -8.44 1.23 10.77
CA ALA A 27 -8.29 1.13 12.22
C ALA A 27 -6.83 1.39 12.63
N PRO A 28 -6.55 1.80 13.87
CA PRO A 28 -5.18 1.86 14.38
C PRO A 28 -4.43 0.54 14.17
N GLU A 29 -3.16 0.62 13.76
CA GLU A 29 -2.31 -0.55 13.46
C GLU A 29 -2.82 -1.43 12.31
N ALA A 30 -3.72 -0.91 11.46
CA ALA A 30 -4.25 -1.67 10.34
C ALA A 30 -3.14 -2.05 9.35
N LEU A 31 -3.20 -3.30 8.88
CA LEU A 31 -2.35 -3.80 7.81
C LEU A 31 -2.99 -3.54 6.44
N ALA A 32 -2.24 -2.87 5.57
CA ALA A 32 -2.53 -2.75 4.14
C ALA A 32 -1.49 -3.54 3.33
N VAL A 33 -1.95 -4.29 2.34
CA VAL A 33 -1.07 -5.01 1.40
C VAL A 33 -1.35 -4.48 0.01
N VAL A 34 -0.29 -4.02 -0.64
CA VAL A 34 -0.33 -3.43 -1.99
C VAL A 34 0.38 -4.38 -2.95
N GLU A 35 -0.32 -4.76 -4.00
CA GLU A 35 0.26 -5.51 -5.11
C GLU A 35 0.61 -4.59 -6.28
N LEU A 36 1.84 -4.72 -6.79
CA LEU A 36 2.43 -3.84 -7.79
C LEU A 36 3.18 -4.67 -8.84
N HIS A 37 3.44 -4.08 -10.00
CA HIS A 37 4.49 -4.59 -10.88
C HIS A 37 5.88 -4.36 -10.25
N ARG A 38 6.83 -5.27 -10.48
CA ARG A 38 8.18 -5.21 -9.87
C ARG A 38 8.95 -3.92 -10.11
N GLN A 39 8.65 -3.21 -11.21
CA GLN A 39 9.31 -1.96 -11.60
C GLN A 39 8.48 -0.72 -11.26
N ALA A 40 7.30 -0.88 -10.66
CA ALA A 40 6.46 0.25 -10.29
C ALA A 40 7.15 1.04 -9.16
N ALA A 41 7.23 2.36 -9.35
CA ALA A 41 7.60 3.26 -8.28
C ALA A 41 6.52 3.22 -7.20
N PHE A 42 6.94 3.09 -5.94
CA PHE A 42 6.04 3.11 -4.81
C PHE A 42 6.78 3.61 -3.58
N GLU A 43 6.17 4.59 -2.93
CA GLU A 43 6.59 5.14 -1.66
C GLU A 43 5.37 5.11 -0.73
N ALA A 44 5.58 4.68 0.51
CA ALA A 44 4.52 4.66 1.50
C ALA A 44 4.10 6.12 1.83
N PRO A 45 2.80 6.45 1.74
CA PRO A 45 2.35 7.78 2.11
C PRO A 45 2.46 8.01 3.63
N GLU A 46 2.37 9.28 4.05
CA GLU A 46 2.42 9.67 5.46
C GLU A 46 1.37 8.92 6.31
N GLY A 47 1.75 8.52 7.52
CA GLY A 47 0.92 7.70 8.41
C GLY A 47 1.01 6.19 8.13
N PHE A 48 1.76 5.77 7.10
CA PHE A 48 2.07 4.37 6.83
C PHE A 48 3.56 4.07 7.01
N GLU A 49 3.84 2.93 7.63
CA GLU A 49 5.17 2.36 7.77
C GLU A 49 5.28 1.14 6.84
N THR A 50 6.32 1.05 6.02
CA THR A 50 6.60 -0.18 5.27
C THR A 50 7.20 -1.23 6.19
N ILE A 51 6.52 -2.36 6.32
CA ILE A 51 6.96 -3.45 7.21
C ILE A 51 7.52 -4.66 6.43
N ASP A 52 7.19 -4.78 5.14
CA ASP A 52 7.68 -5.84 4.26
C ASP A 52 7.60 -5.39 2.80
N ASP A 53 8.60 -5.75 1.98
CA ASP A 53 8.65 -5.46 0.55
C ASP A 53 9.31 -6.63 -0.17
N ARG A 54 8.52 -7.40 -0.91
CA ARG A 54 8.94 -8.67 -1.52
C ARG A 54 8.64 -8.73 -3.00
N HIS A 55 9.47 -9.47 -3.71
CA HIS A 55 9.36 -9.67 -5.14
C HIS A 55 9.11 -11.15 -5.46
N TYR A 56 8.15 -11.40 -6.34
CA TYR A 56 7.76 -12.72 -6.83
C TYR A 56 7.59 -12.66 -8.35
N GLY A 57 8.64 -13.01 -9.10
CA GLY A 57 8.65 -12.85 -10.55
C GLY A 57 8.52 -11.38 -10.96
N ASP A 58 7.43 -11.04 -11.66
CA ASP A 58 7.12 -9.67 -12.07
C ASP A 58 6.18 -8.93 -11.10
N THR A 59 5.82 -9.58 -9.98
CA THR A 59 5.01 -9.00 -8.90
C THR A 59 5.89 -8.47 -7.77
N ARG A 60 5.53 -7.32 -7.22
CA ARG A 60 6.05 -6.76 -5.96
C ARG A 60 4.89 -6.61 -4.97
N LEU A 61 5.05 -7.16 -3.77
CA LEU A 61 4.10 -7.04 -2.68
C LEU A 61 4.70 -6.17 -1.59
N VAL A 62 4.03 -5.06 -1.28
CA VAL A 62 4.42 -4.15 -0.20
C VAL A 62 3.39 -4.22 0.90
N SER A 63 3.82 -4.60 2.11
CA SER A 63 2.97 -4.58 3.30
C SER A 63 3.25 -3.33 4.11
N LEU A 64 2.19 -2.64 4.49
CA LEU A 64 2.22 -1.40 5.23
C LEU A 64 1.42 -1.51 6.52
N ARG A 65 1.95 -0.93 7.59
CA ARG A 65 1.20 -0.71 8.84
C ARG A 65 0.76 0.74 8.91
N TYR A 66 -0.53 0.96 9.18
CA TYR A 66 -1.06 2.28 9.46
C TYR A 66 -0.79 2.64 10.93
N GLY A 67 0.12 3.59 11.17
CA GLY A 67 0.49 4.06 12.50
C GLY A 67 -0.41 5.17 13.04
N GLY A 68 -1.37 5.65 12.24
CA GLY A 68 -2.11 6.87 12.55
C GLY A 68 -1.29 8.14 12.25
N SER A 69 -1.98 9.27 12.31
CA SER A 69 -1.41 10.63 12.26
C SER A 69 -1.53 11.29 13.62
#